data_AF-A0A850SD86-F1
#
_entry.id   AF-A0A850SD86-F1
#
_cell.length_a   1.000
_cell.length_b   1.000
_cell.length_c   1.000
_cell.angle_alpha   90.00
_cell.angle_beta   90.00
_cell.angle_gamma   90.00
#
_symmetry.space_group_name_H-M   'P 1'
#
loop_
_entity.id
_entity.type
_entity.pdbx_description
1 polymer ?
#
loop_
_entity_poly.entity_id
_entity_poly.type
_entity_poly.pdbx_seq_one_letter_code
_entity_poly.pdbx_strand_id
1 'polypeptide(L)'
;MSETIATSDIVLSGLVLFGILQLAWFSVMLLRRGAPPETIQQALPPIFSIWVLMWPVYVDASWLWAGLAALLLFSLAAISLKRPFFQHLRVAWSPIVNETGRAMQQRPLLMPLTHTITALLIASLWFQAIPEFGFGLGLCFCIAFPAAYWVDQLATLKFNHRTLGFPAHPNQTLAGHITLIAVSTTLLCWALHVYHGTAWQALIIATLIAAMTTSATRALFPGRWNGPAAMLTTGFVMWLL
;
A
#
# COMPACT_ATOMS: atom_id res chain seq x y z
N MET A 1 3.93 35.36 -2.77
CA MET A 1 2.89 34.32 -2.57
C MET A 1 3.19 33.05 -3.36
N SER A 2 3.56 33.13 -4.65
CA SER A 2 4.03 31.96 -5.42
C SER A 2 5.31 31.32 -4.85
N GLU A 3 6.28 32.11 -4.39
CA GLU A 3 7.51 31.58 -3.77
C GLU A 3 7.24 30.81 -2.47
N THR A 4 6.39 31.34 -1.58
CA THR A 4 6.00 30.67 -0.33
C THR A 4 5.26 29.36 -0.56
N ILE A 5 4.50 29.27 -1.65
CA ILE A 5 3.78 28.07 -2.08
C ILE A 5 4.77 27.01 -2.58
N ALA A 6 5.70 27.40 -3.46
CA ALA A 6 6.73 26.48 -3.96
C ALA A 6 7.65 25.98 -2.84
N THR A 7 7.96 26.81 -1.84
CA THR A 7 8.76 26.38 -0.69
C THR A 7 8.05 25.34 0.17
N SER A 8 6.71 25.35 0.24
CA SER A 8 5.95 24.37 1.01
C SER A 8 6.11 22.96 0.45
N ASP A 9 5.92 22.78 -0.85
CA ASP A 9 6.01 21.46 -1.51
C ASP A 9 7.42 20.87 -1.43
N ILE A 10 8.45 21.73 -1.48
CA ILE A 10 9.86 21.34 -1.28
C ILE A 10 10.07 20.84 0.16
N VAL A 11 9.55 21.56 1.16
CA VAL A 11 9.66 21.16 2.57
C VAL A 11 8.94 19.84 2.82
N LEU A 12 7.72 19.67 2.31
CA LEU A 12 6.97 18.42 2.42
C LEU A 12 7.73 17.26 1.77
N SER A 13 8.29 17.46 0.58
CA SER A 13 9.10 16.46 -0.12
C SER A 13 10.37 16.11 0.67
N GLY A 14 11.01 17.10 1.29
CA GLY A 14 12.17 16.90 2.16
C GLY A 14 11.85 16.05 3.39
N LEU A 15 10.70 16.30 4.03
CA LEU A 15 10.22 15.50 5.15
C LEU A 15 9.97 14.05 4.73
N VAL A 16 9.36 13.83 3.56
CA VAL A 16 9.13 12.49 3.01
C VAL A 16 10.45 11.77 2.74
N LEU A 17 11.41 12.44 2.12
CA LEU A 17 12.74 11.87 1.86
C LEU A 17 13.45 11.44 3.15
N PHE A 18 13.41 12.30 4.18
CA PHE A 18 13.98 11.97 5.48
C PHE A 18 13.24 10.79 6.14
N GLY A 19 11.91 10.75 6.04
CA GLY A 19 11.09 9.62 6.50
C GLY A 19 11.45 8.31 5.80
N ILE A 20 11.68 8.31 4.49
CA ILE A 20 12.11 7.13 3.73
C ILE A 20 13.49 6.65 4.19
N LEU A 21 14.43 7.57 4.46
CA LEU A 21 15.74 7.23 5.00
C LEU A 21 15.62 6.56 6.38
N GLN A 22 14.77 7.12 7.26
CA GLN A 22 14.49 6.53 8.57
C GLN A 22 13.85 5.14 8.42
N LEU A 23 12.88 4.97 7.52
CA LEU A 23 12.26 3.68 7.22
C LEU A 23 13.27 2.63 6.77
N ALA A 24 14.19 2.99 5.87
CA ALA A 24 15.26 2.10 5.43
C ALA A 24 16.15 1.69 6.61
N TRP A 25 16.53 2.66 7.44
CA TRP A 25 17.34 2.42 8.63
C TRP A 25 16.65 1.49 9.64
N PHE A 26 15.40 1.76 10.00
CA PHE A 26 14.62 0.93 10.92
C PHE A 26 14.37 -0.47 10.37
N SER A 27 14.11 -0.60 9.06
CA SER A 27 13.95 -1.91 8.42
C SER A 27 15.18 -2.79 8.62
N VAL A 28 16.38 -2.23 8.43
CA VAL A 28 17.64 -2.93 8.66
C VAL A 28 17.84 -3.28 10.14
N MET A 29 17.50 -2.37 11.07
CA MET A 29 17.59 -2.63 12.50
C MET A 29 16.66 -3.76 12.96
N LEU A 30 15.40 -3.75 12.50
CA LEU A 30 14.41 -4.79 12.82
C LEU A 30 14.86 -6.15 12.26
N LEU A 31 15.35 -6.18 11.01
CA LEU A 31 15.87 -7.40 10.42
C LEU A 31 17.04 -7.97 11.24
N ARG A 32 17.98 -7.12 11.67
CA ARG A 32 19.12 -7.54 12.50
C ARG A 32 18.70 -8.08 13.87
N ARG A 33 17.52 -7.68 14.37
CA ARG A 33 16.91 -8.24 15.59
C ARG A 33 16.09 -9.51 15.34
N GLY A 34 16.09 -10.04 14.12
CA GLY A 34 15.39 -11.27 13.76
C GLY A 34 13.92 -11.08 13.38
N ALA A 35 13.45 -9.84 13.15
CA ALA A 35 12.10 -9.63 12.63
C ALA A 35 11.99 -10.20 11.20
N PRO A 36 10.95 -10.99 10.89
CA PRO A 36 10.80 -11.58 9.56
C PRO A 36 10.49 -10.47 8.53
N PRO A 37 11.13 -10.49 7.34
CA PRO A 37 10.88 -9.53 6.27
C PRO A 37 9.42 -9.34 5.86
N GLU A 38 8.59 -10.36 6.01
CA GLU A 38 7.16 -10.24 5.75
C GLU A 38 6.48 -9.27 6.72
N THR A 39 6.75 -9.39 8.03
CA THR A 39 6.25 -8.45 9.04
C THR A 39 6.76 -7.04 8.78
N ILE A 40 8.04 -6.89 8.43
CA ILE A 40 8.61 -5.59 8.09
C ILE A 40 7.85 -4.97 6.91
N GLN A 41 7.66 -5.72 5.82
CA GLN A 41 6.95 -5.22 4.63
C GLN A 41 5.50 -4.87 4.88
N GLN A 42 4.79 -5.59 5.76
CA GLN A 42 3.41 -5.25 6.11
C GLN A 42 3.31 -4.05 7.07
N ALA A 43 4.41 -3.71 7.76
CA ALA A 43 4.50 -2.53 8.61
C ALA A 43 4.85 -1.24 7.84
N LEU A 44 5.36 -1.34 6.60
CA LEU A 44 5.73 -0.17 5.79
C LEU A 44 4.51 0.63 5.28
N PRO A 45 3.48 0.03 4.63
CA PRO A 45 2.36 0.79 4.11
C PRO A 45 1.63 1.67 5.14
N PRO A 46 1.40 1.22 6.40
CA PRO A 46 0.82 2.09 7.42
C PRO A 46 1.65 3.33 7.71
N ILE A 47 2.98 3.25 7.66
CA ILE A 47 3.83 4.41 7.87
C ILE A 47 3.75 5.36 6.67
N PHE A 48 3.63 4.82 5.44
CA PHE A 48 3.37 5.63 4.25
C PHE A 48 2.00 6.31 4.25
N SER A 49 1.04 5.88 5.09
CA SER A 49 -0.23 6.60 5.24
C SER A 49 -0.02 8.06 5.69
N ILE A 50 1.03 8.35 6.46
CA ILE A 50 1.37 9.72 6.87
C ILE A 50 1.67 10.56 5.63
N TRP A 51 2.44 10.03 4.69
CA TRP A 51 2.72 10.71 3.43
C TRP A 51 1.45 10.86 2.58
N VAL A 52 0.62 9.82 2.47
CA VAL A 52 -0.66 9.90 1.72
C VAL A 52 -1.58 10.97 2.31
N LEU A 53 -1.67 11.06 3.64
CA LEU A 53 -2.43 12.11 4.35
C LEU A 53 -1.95 13.54 4.02
N MET A 54 -0.68 13.69 3.62
CA MET A 54 -0.11 14.96 3.19
C MET A 54 -0.40 15.27 1.71
N TRP A 55 -0.89 14.32 0.90
CA TRP A 55 -1.13 14.54 -0.54
C TRP A 55 -2.03 15.75 -0.84
N PRO A 56 -3.17 15.97 -0.14
CA PRO A 56 -4.02 17.14 -0.37
C PRO A 56 -3.37 18.48 -0.01
N VAL A 57 -2.24 18.46 0.71
CA VAL A 57 -1.51 19.66 1.14
C VAL A 57 -0.55 20.15 0.05
N TYR A 58 -0.14 19.26 -0.87
CA TYR A 58 0.72 19.66 -1.99
C TYR A 58 -0.04 20.59 -2.92
N VAL A 59 0.60 21.69 -3.31
CA VAL A 59 0.00 22.61 -4.28
C VAL A 59 0.19 22.10 -5.70
N ASP A 60 1.37 21.56 -6.01
CA ASP A 60 1.60 20.80 -7.24
C ASP A 60 1.76 19.30 -6.94
N ALA A 61 0.78 18.50 -7.37
CA ALA A 61 0.78 17.05 -7.23
C ALA A 61 1.96 16.36 -7.96
N SER A 62 2.66 17.07 -8.86
CA SER A 62 3.88 16.55 -9.49
C SER A 62 4.98 16.26 -8.46
N TRP A 63 4.99 16.93 -7.30
CA TRP A 63 5.96 16.65 -6.24
C TRP A 63 5.80 15.26 -5.60
N LEU A 64 4.66 14.59 -5.78
CA LEU A 64 4.50 13.19 -5.38
C LEU A 64 5.50 12.27 -6.11
N TRP A 65 5.92 12.64 -7.32
CA TRP A 65 6.96 11.93 -8.08
C TRP A 65 8.30 11.91 -7.33
N ALA A 66 8.63 12.95 -6.56
CA ALA A 66 9.86 12.98 -5.79
C ALA A 66 9.88 11.89 -4.71
N GLY A 67 8.76 11.69 -4.01
CA GLY A 67 8.62 10.60 -3.02
C GLY A 67 8.71 9.22 -3.66
N LEU A 68 8.03 9.00 -4.78
CA LEU A 68 8.11 7.73 -5.53
C LEU A 68 9.51 7.48 -6.08
N ALA A 69 10.16 8.52 -6.63
CA ALA A 69 11.53 8.44 -7.13
C ALA A 69 12.50 8.11 -6.00
N ALA A 70 12.34 8.71 -4.82
CA ALA A 70 13.16 8.38 -3.64
C ALA A 70 13.00 6.90 -3.25
N LEU A 71 11.77 6.38 -3.16
CA LEU A 71 11.53 4.96 -2.89
C LEU A 71 12.18 4.05 -3.92
N LEU A 72 12.02 4.39 -5.20
CA LEU A 72 12.61 3.64 -6.31
C LEU A 72 14.14 3.64 -6.21
N LEU A 73 14.76 4.80 -5.97
CA LEU A 73 16.20 4.94 -5.83
C LEU A 73 16.74 4.13 -4.65
N PHE A 74 16.07 4.13 -3.49
CA PHE A 74 16.49 3.31 -2.36
C PHE A 74 16.37 1.80 -2.64
N SER A 75 15.29 1.38 -3.30
CA SER A 75 15.15 -0.01 -3.72
C SER A 75 16.19 -0.42 -4.79
N LEU A 76 16.59 0.50 -5.68
CA LEU A 76 17.66 0.26 -6.66
C LEU A 76 19.01 0.19 -5.96
N ALA A 77 19.27 1.11 -5.04
CA ALA A 77 20.50 1.10 -4.23
C ALA A 77 20.62 -0.21 -3.42
N ALA A 78 19.51 -0.75 -2.90
CA ALA A 78 19.49 -2.01 -2.19
C ALA A 78 19.96 -3.21 -3.05
N ILE A 79 19.68 -3.20 -4.36
CA ILE A 79 20.12 -4.27 -5.26
C ILE A 79 21.51 -4.02 -5.86
N SER A 80 21.87 -2.76 -6.10
CA SER A 80 23.12 -2.38 -6.78
C SER A 80 24.32 -2.32 -5.84
N LEU A 81 24.13 -1.92 -4.58
CA LEU A 81 25.22 -1.68 -3.64
C LEU A 81 25.51 -2.92 -2.78
N LYS A 82 26.75 -3.42 -2.84
CA LYS A 82 27.21 -4.60 -2.07
C LYS A 82 27.62 -4.29 -0.63
N ARG A 83 27.19 -3.16 -0.06
CA ARG A 83 27.52 -2.79 1.33
C ARG A 83 26.57 -3.54 2.30
N PRO A 84 27.02 -3.86 3.53
CA PRO A 84 26.23 -4.68 4.45
C PRO A 84 24.87 -4.07 4.80
N PHE A 85 24.79 -2.74 4.90
CA PHE A 85 23.52 -2.04 5.10
C PHE A 85 22.51 -2.34 3.98
N PHE A 86 22.91 -2.15 2.71
CA PHE A 86 22.05 -2.33 1.55
C PHE A 86 21.69 -3.79 1.29
N GLN A 87 22.59 -4.72 1.61
CA GLN A 87 22.28 -6.16 1.57
C GLN A 87 21.18 -6.53 2.57
N HIS A 88 21.27 -6.03 3.80
CA HIS A 88 20.22 -6.23 4.80
C HIS A 88 18.92 -5.53 4.38
N LEU A 89 19.01 -4.34 3.80
CA LEU A 89 17.85 -3.60 3.30
C LEU A 89 17.14 -4.38 2.21
N ARG A 90 17.89 -4.93 1.24
CA ARG A 90 17.35 -5.80 0.19
C ARG A 90 16.58 -6.96 0.79
N VAL A 91 17.13 -7.66 1.77
CA VAL A 91 16.43 -8.79 2.42
C VAL A 91 15.17 -8.32 3.15
N ALA A 92 15.24 -7.20 3.89
CA ALA A 92 14.10 -6.67 4.64
C ALA A 92 12.92 -6.28 3.71
N TRP A 93 13.23 -5.79 2.52
CA TRP A 93 12.26 -5.24 1.56
C TRP A 93 11.92 -6.17 0.39
N SER A 94 12.59 -7.31 0.26
CA SER A 94 12.26 -8.34 -0.72
C SER A 94 11.22 -9.29 -0.14
N PRO A 95 10.21 -9.72 -0.92
CA PRO A 95 9.30 -10.77 -0.48
C PRO A 95 10.08 -12.07 -0.27
N ILE A 96 9.96 -12.68 0.93
CA ILE A 96 10.48 -14.04 1.16
C ILE A 96 9.52 -15.03 0.51
N VAL A 97 10.09 -15.94 -0.28
CA VAL A 97 9.39 -17.12 -0.82
C VAL A 97 9.37 -18.16 0.30
N ASN A 98 8.26 -18.24 1.05
CA ASN A 98 8.03 -19.43 1.87
C ASN A 98 7.43 -20.52 0.99
N GLU A 99 8.22 -21.58 0.83
CA GLU A 99 7.88 -22.81 0.12
C GLU A 99 6.73 -23.55 0.80
N THR A 100 5.54 -23.53 0.20
CA THR A 100 4.53 -24.57 0.39
C THR A 100 3.67 -24.66 -0.88
N GLY A 101 4.11 -25.47 -1.84
CA GLY A 101 3.29 -25.84 -3.01
C GLY A 101 4.05 -25.83 -4.33
N ARG A 102 4.20 -27.02 -4.91
CA ARG A 102 4.97 -27.40 -6.11
C ARG A 102 4.54 -26.73 -7.45
N ALA A 103 4.22 -25.44 -7.51
CA ALA A 103 3.78 -24.81 -8.77
C ALA A 103 4.29 -23.40 -9.09
N MET A 104 5.17 -22.79 -8.28
CA MET A 104 5.75 -21.48 -8.61
C MET A 104 7.26 -21.45 -8.37
N GLN A 105 7.98 -22.34 -9.06
CA GLN A 105 9.42 -22.55 -8.86
C GLN A 105 10.32 -21.51 -9.57
N GLN A 106 9.76 -20.56 -10.30
CA GLN A 106 10.52 -19.50 -10.97
C GLN A 106 9.72 -18.21 -11.01
N ARG A 107 9.58 -17.53 -9.86
CA ARG A 107 9.20 -16.11 -9.90
C ARG A 107 10.46 -15.29 -10.12
N PRO A 108 10.48 -14.36 -11.10
CA PRO A 108 11.63 -13.50 -11.32
C PRO A 108 11.95 -12.76 -10.02
N LEU A 109 13.23 -12.61 -9.73
CA LEU A 109 13.68 -11.87 -8.55
C LEU A 109 13.30 -10.39 -8.74
N LEU A 110 12.12 -10.02 -8.25
CA LEU A 110 11.62 -8.66 -8.36
C LEU A 110 12.40 -7.74 -7.43
N MET A 111 12.49 -6.48 -7.83
CA MET A 111 13.12 -5.42 -7.04
C MET A 111 12.43 -5.27 -5.68
N PRO A 112 13.16 -4.94 -4.60
CA PRO A 112 12.55 -4.71 -3.29
C PRO A 112 11.44 -3.66 -3.35
N LEU A 113 10.37 -3.87 -2.58
CA LEU A 113 9.16 -3.02 -2.58
C LEU A 113 8.45 -2.82 -3.92
N THR A 114 8.74 -3.59 -4.99
CA THR A 114 8.11 -3.41 -6.31
C THR A 114 6.59 -3.25 -6.21
N HIS A 115 5.92 -4.15 -5.49
CA HIS A 115 4.47 -4.13 -5.35
C HIS A 115 3.95 -2.89 -4.61
N THR A 116 4.65 -2.44 -3.56
CA THR A 116 4.30 -1.22 -2.81
C THR A 116 4.49 0.02 -3.68
N ILE A 117 5.62 0.11 -4.39
CA ILE A 117 5.91 1.22 -5.30
C ILE A 117 4.86 1.26 -6.42
N THR A 118 4.53 0.12 -7.03
CA THR A 118 3.52 0.05 -8.09
C THR A 118 2.12 0.41 -7.58
N ALA A 119 1.73 -0.04 -6.39
CA ALA A 119 0.42 0.33 -5.82
C ALA A 119 0.33 1.84 -5.55
N LEU A 120 1.36 2.43 -4.94
CA LEU A 120 1.43 3.87 -4.69
C LEU A 120 1.50 4.68 -5.98
N LEU A 121 2.19 4.17 -7.00
CA LEU A 121 2.24 4.77 -8.34
C LEU A 121 0.84 4.81 -8.98
N ILE A 122 0.10 3.70 -8.94
CA ILE A 122 -1.26 3.65 -9.49
C ILE A 122 -2.17 4.62 -8.72
N ALA A 123 -2.08 4.65 -7.40
CA ALA A 123 -2.83 5.60 -6.58
C ALA A 123 -2.44 7.06 -6.86
N SER A 124 -1.16 7.38 -7.08
CA SER A 124 -0.72 8.74 -7.43
C SER A 124 -1.15 9.16 -8.82
N LEU A 125 -1.21 8.22 -9.78
CA LEU A 125 -1.75 8.49 -11.11
C LEU A 125 -3.24 8.82 -11.04
N TRP A 126 -4.00 8.06 -10.24
CA TRP A 126 -5.38 8.42 -9.93
C TRP A 126 -5.46 9.77 -9.23
N PHE A 127 -4.56 10.10 -8.31
CA PHE A 127 -4.57 11.38 -7.60
C PHE A 127 -4.35 12.57 -8.55
N GLN A 128 -3.45 12.42 -9.53
CA GLN A 128 -3.21 13.45 -10.53
C GLN A 128 -4.40 13.64 -11.48
N ALA A 129 -5.14 12.57 -11.78
CA ALA A 129 -6.33 12.64 -12.63
C ALA A 129 -7.57 13.13 -11.85
N ILE A 130 -7.80 12.56 -10.67
CA ILE A 130 -8.96 12.71 -9.79
C ILE A 130 -8.46 12.61 -8.32
N PRO A 131 -8.11 13.74 -7.67
CA PRO A 131 -7.46 13.77 -6.36
C PRO A 131 -8.16 12.94 -5.28
N GLU A 132 -9.48 13.03 -5.19
CA GLU A 132 -10.29 12.31 -4.22
C GLU A 132 -10.17 10.79 -4.33
N PHE A 133 -10.03 10.26 -5.56
CA PHE A 133 -9.91 8.83 -5.79
C PHE A 133 -8.51 8.36 -5.42
N GLY A 134 -7.48 9.03 -5.94
CA GLY A 134 -6.10 8.65 -5.64
C GLY A 134 -5.78 8.74 -4.15
N PHE A 135 -6.31 9.75 -3.47
CA PHE A 135 -6.17 9.91 -2.03
C PHE A 135 -6.81 8.75 -1.26
N GLY A 136 -8.07 8.44 -1.57
CA GLY A 136 -8.79 7.32 -0.95
C GLY A 136 -8.10 5.97 -1.21
N LEU A 137 -7.70 5.71 -2.45
CA LEU A 137 -7.00 4.49 -2.86
C LEU A 137 -5.67 4.34 -2.13
N GLY A 138 -4.86 5.41 -2.07
CA GLY A 138 -3.60 5.43 -1.34
C GLY A 138 -3.79 5.05 0.12
N LEU A 139 -4.81 5.59 0.78
CA LEU A 139 -5.14 5.25 2.18
C LEU A 139 -5.63 3.81 2.32
N CYS A 140 -6.47 3.31 1.41
CA CYS A 140 -6.90 1.92 1.41
C CYS A 140 -5.72 0.96 1.31
N PHE A 141 -4.76 1.23 0.42
CA PHE A 141 -3.55 0.43 0.33
C PHE A 141 -2.69 0.53 1.59
N CYS A 142 -2.50 1.74 2.14
CA CYS A 142 -1.65 1.96 3.29
C CYS A 142 -2.25 1.45 4.61
N ILE A 143 -3.57 1.41 4.76
CA ILE A 143 -4.24 1.11 6.03
C ILE A 143 -5.08 -0.17 5.92
N ALA A 144 -5.99 -0.24 4.96
CA ALA A 144 -6.97 -1.33 4.88
C ALA A 144 -6.32 -2.68 4.54
N PHE A 145 -5.35 -2.71 3.61
CA PHE A 145 -4.62 -3.93 3.26
C PHE A 145 -3.82 -4.51 4.44
N PRO A 146 -2.95 -3.74 5.12
CA PRO A 146 -2.27 -4.20 6.32
C PRO A 146 -3.22 -4.61 7.45
N ALA A 147 -4.30 -3.85 7.68
CA ALA A 147 -5.30 -4.21 8.68
C ALA A 147 -5.92 -5.58 8.38
N ALA A 148 -6.31 -5.82 7.13
CA ALA A 148 -6.87 -7.09 6.68
C ALA A 148 -5.85 -8.24 6.77
N TYR A 149 -4.57 -7.97 6.53
CA TYR A 149 -3.49 -8.96 6.72
C TYR A 149 -3.33 -9.34 8.19
N TRP A 150 -3.28 -8.36 9.09
CA TRP A 150 -3.12 -8.63 10.53
C TRP A 150 -4.34 -9.34 11.11
N VAL A 151 -5.54 -9.01 10.65
CA VAL A 151 -6.76 -9.75 11.02
C VAL A 151 -6.70 -11.20 10.54
N ASP A 152 -6.23 -11.47 9.31
CA ASP A 152 -6.04 -12.85 8.84
C ASP A 152 -5.06 -13.63 9.71
N GLN A 153 -3.93 -13.02 10.08
CA GLN A 153 -2.93 -13.64 10.96
C GLN A 153 -3.51 -13.95 12.35
N LEU A 154 -4.17 -12.98 12.98
CA LEU A 154 -4.80 -13.15 14.28
C LEU A 154 -5.93 -14.18 14.25
N ALA A 155 -6.73 -14.18 13.18
CA ALA A 155 -7.82 -15.12 13.00
C ALA A 155 -7.32 -16.55 12.82
N THR A 156 -6.22 -16.73 12.08
CA THR A 156 -5.60 -18.04 11.88
C THR A 156 -5.00 -18.57 13.18
N LEU A 157 -4.29 -17.72 13.94
CA LEU A 157 -3.68 -18.10 15.22
C LEU A 157 -4.72 -18.45 16.30
N LYS A 158 -5.84 -17.74 16.36
CA LYS A 158 -6.81 -17.85 17.46
C LYS A 158 -8.03 -18.72 17.16
N PHE A 159 -8.48 -18.76 15.90
CA PHE A 159 -9.79 -19.34 15.54
C PHE A 159 -9.72 -20.48 14.52
N ASN A 160 -8.52 -20.82 14.01
CA ASN A 160 -8.10 -22.01 13.24
C ASN A 160 -8.98 -22.58 12.10
N HIS A 161 -10.19 -22.05 11.84
CA HIS A 161 -11.25 -22.70 11.05
C HIS A 161 -12.05 -21.77 10.13
N ARG A 162 -11.62 -20.51 9.91
CA ARG A 162 -12.34 -19.55 9.03
C ARG A 162 -11.52 -19.06 7.83
N THR A 163 -10.55 -19.84 7.39
CA THR A 163 -9.85 -19.61 6.13
C THR A 163 -10.79 -19.92 4.96
N LEU A 164 -10.85 -19.04 3.97
CA LEU A 164 -11.71 -19.19 2.79
C LEU A 164 -11.10 -20.14 1.74
N GLY A 165 -9.81 -20.45 1.85
CA GLY A 165 -9.15 -21.43 1.00
C GLY A 165 -9.02 -21.01 -0.46
N PHE A 166 -8.95 -19.70 -0.75
CA PHE A 166 -8.77 -19.22 -2.11
C PHE A 166 -7.47 -19.80 -2.72
N PRO A 167 -7.49 -20.30 -3.97
CA PRO A 167 -6.31 -20.93 -4.58
C PRO A 167 -5.07 -20.03 -4.62
N ALA A 168 -5.27 -18.72 -4.79
CA ALA A 168 -4.18 -17.74 -4.84
C ALA A 168 -3.69 -17.31 -3.44
N HIS A 169 -4.53 -17.45 -2.41
CA HIS A 169 -4.29 -16.96 -1.05
C HIS A 169 -5.01 -17.83 0.00
N PRO A 170 -4.50 -19.03 0.30
CA PRO A 170 -5.20 -19.99 1.14
C PRO A 170 -5.40 -19.50 2.59
N ASN A 171 -4.55 -18.58 3.05
CA ASN A 171 -4.57 -18.05 4.42
C ASN A 171 -5.56 -16.89 4.62
N GLN A 172 -6.25 -16.43 3.58
CA GLN A 172 -7.24 -15.35 3.72
C GLN A 172 -8.47 -15.83 4.47
N THR A 173 -8.99 -14.98 5.36
CA THR A 173 -10.12 -15.29 6.22
C THR A 173 -11.31 -14.40 5.92
N LEU A 174 -12.52 -14.88 6.22
CA LEU A 174 -13.74 -14.06 6.11
C LEU A 174 -13.62 -12.76 6.93
N ALA A 175 -13.01 -12.84 8.12
CA ALA A 175 -12.78 -11.69 8.97
C ALA A 175 -11.90 -10.64 8.28
N GLY A 176 -10.78 -11.05 7.66
CA GLY A 176 -9.92 -10.14 6.93
C GLY A 176 -10.60 -9.50 5.73
N HIS A 177 -11.47 -10.23 5.01
CA HIS A 177 -12.27 -9.66 3.92
C HIS A 177 -13.28 -8.62 4.42
N ILE A 178 -14.00 -8.92 5.51
CA ILE A 178 -14.95 -7.97 6.12
C ILE A 178 -14.21 -6.72 6.60
N THR A 179 -13.05 -6.87 7.27
CA THR A 179 -12.21 -5.74 7.69
C THR A 179 -11.76 -4.90 6.50
N LEU A 180 -11.28 -5.53 5.42
CA LEU A 180 -10.87 -4.82 4.22
C LEU A 180 -12.03 -4.00 3.63
N ILE A 181 -13.21 -4.61 3.51
CA ILE A 181 -14.40 -3.96 2.95
C ILE A 181 -14.80 -2.77 3.84
N ALA A 182 -14.93 -2.99 5.15
CA ALA A 182 -15.36 -1.95 6.09
C ALA A 182 -14.40 -0.77 6.10
N VAL A 183 -13.09 -1.03 6.29
CA VAL A 183 -12.07 0.03 6.36
C VAL A 183 -11.95 0.75 5.01
N SER A 184 -12.00 0.03 3.88
CA SER A 184 -11.92 0.66 2.56
C SER A 184 -13.15 1.53 2.29
N THR A 185 -14.35 1.05 2.61
CA THR A 185 -15.59 1.84 2.47
C THR A 185 -15.49 3.14 3.27
N THR A 186 -15.06 3.07 4.53
CA THR A 186 -14.90 4.27 5.37
C THR A 186 -13.87 5.24 4.80
N LEU A 187 -12.69 4.74 4.38
CA LEU A 187 -11.61 5.60 3.85
C LEU A 187 -11.97 6.25 2.51
N LEU A 188 -12.57 5.49 1.59
CA LEU A 188 -13.04 6.01 0.30
C LEU A 188 -14.18 7.01 0.50
N CYS A 189 -15.14 6.70 1.37
CA CYS A 189 -16.25 7.61 1.66
C CYS A 189 -15.74 8.91 2.30
N TRP A 190 -14.79 8.82 3.22
CA TRP A 190 -14.16 9.99 3.83
C TRP A 190 -13.40 10.82 2.80
N ALA A 191 -12.58 10.19 1.95
CA ALA A 191 -11.87 10.86 0.88
C ALA A 191 -12.81 11.62 -0.06
N LEU A 192 -13.90 10.99 -0.52
CA LEU A 192 -14.89 11.65 -1.37
C LEU A 192 -15.61 12.79 -0.65
N HIS A 193 -15.96 12.59 0.62
CA HIS A 193 -16.66 13.61 1.40
C HIS A 193 -15.81 14.88 1.62
N VAL A 194 -14.51 14.72 1.89
CA VAL A 194 -13.57 15.83 2.06
C VAL A 194 -13.48 16.72 0.82
N TYR A 195 -13.60 16.14 -0.38
CA TYR A 195 -13.48 16.88 -1.64
C TYR A 195 -14.81 17.41 -2.19
N HIS A 196 -15.91 16.67 -2.03
CA HIS A 196 -17.18 16.98 -2.72
C HIS A 196 -18.33 17.43 -1.81
N GLY A 197 -18.23 17.23 -0.49
CA GLY A 197 -19.31 17.59 0.45
C GLY A 197 -20.65 16.90 0.17
N THR A 198 -20.64 15.78 -0.57
CA THR A 198 -21.83 15.06 -1.03
C THR A 198 -22.53 14.29 0.09
N ALA A 199 -23.81 13.96 -0.13
CA ALA A 199 -24.63 13.23 0.82
C ALA A 199 -24.05 11.84 1.14
N TRP A 200 -23.84 11.59 2.43
CA TRP A 200 -23.13 10.41 2.95
C TRP A 200 -23.74 9.07 2.50
N GLN A 201 -25.06 8.98 2.30
CA GLN A 201 -25.75 7.73 1.96
C GLN A 201 -25.35 7.19 0.58
N ALA A 202 -25.38 8.04 -0.45
CA ALA A 202 -25.01 7.66 -1.80
C ALA A 202 -23.52 7.29 -1.89
N LEU A 203 -22.67 8.05 -1.18
CA LEU A 203 -21.24 7.77 -1.07
C LEU A 203 -20.96 6.40 -0.44
N ILE A 204 -21.65 6.05 0.65
CA ILE A 204 -21.46 4.74 1.30
C ILE A 204 -21.82 3.60 0.35
N ILE A 205 -22.91 3.71 -0.41
CA ILE A 205 -23.31 2.65 -1.35
C ILE A 205 -22.25 2.48 -2.45
N ALA A 206 -21.84 3.58 -3.09
CA ALA A 206 -20.84 3.53 -4.16
C ALA A 206 -19.48 3.00 -3.67
N THR A 207 -19.03 3.48 -2.50
CA THR A 207 -17.75 3.06 -1.92
C THR A 207 -17.79 1.64 -1.36
N LEU A 208 -18.95 1.14 -0.95
CA LEU A 208 -19.15 -0.27 -0.60
C LEU A 208 -18.98 -1.18 -1.83
N ILE A 209 -19.54 -0.80 -2.98
CA ILE A 209 -19.36 -1.53 -4.25
C ILE A 209 -17.87 -1.56 -4.63
N ALA A 210 -17.20 -0.42 -4.59
CA ALA A 210 -15.75 -0.33 -4.84
C ALA A 210 -14.92 -1.17 -3.83
N ALA A 211 -15.30 -1.18 -2.55
CA ALA A 211 -14.64 -1.97 -1.52
C ALA A 211 -14.85 -3.49 -1.71
N MET A 212 -16.02 -3.91 -2.21
CA MET A 212 -16.25 -5.30 -2.61
C MET A 212 -15.35 -5.71 -3.79
N THR A 213 -15.16 -4.83 -4.78
CA THR A 213 -14.18 -5.07 -5.87
C THR A 213 -12.75 -5.18 -5.34
N THR A 214 -12.36 -4.32 -4.40
CA THR A 214 -11.05 -4.41 -3.71
C THR A 214 -10.87 -5.78 -3.06
N SER A 215 -11.90 -6.25 -2.35
CA SER A 215 -11.93 -7.54 -1.66
C SER A 215 -11.85 -8.73 -2.62
N ALA A 216 -12.59 -8.70 -3.73
CA ALA A 216 -12.52 -9.71 -4.78
C ALA A 216 -11.13 -9.74 -5.45
N THR A 217 -10.58 -8.57 -5.77
CA THR A 217 -9.24 -8.44 -6.37
C THR A 217 -8.16 -9.01 -5.44
N ARG A 218 -8.30 -8.79 -4.12
CA ARG A 218 -7.44 -9.38 -3.10
C ARG A 218 -7.43 -10.92 -3.11
N ALA A 219 -8.57 -11.54 -3.36
CA ALA A 219 -8.71 -13.01 -3.42
C ALA A 219 -8.20 -13.60 -4.73
N LEU A 220 -8.41 -12.91 -5.86
CA LEU A 220 -8.19 -13.47 -7.20
C LEU A 220 -6.74 -13.31 -7.69
N PHE A 221 -6.08 -12.20 -7.38
CA PHE A 221 -4.75 -11.91 -7.93
C PHE A 221 -3.64 -12.58 -7.13
N PRO A 222 -2.74 -13.35 -7.76
CA PRO A 222 -1.76 -14.15 -7.06
C PRO A 222 -0.63 -13.34 -6.43
N GLY A 223 -0.18 -13.77 -5.25
CA GLY A 223 0.93 -13.13 -4.55
C GLY A 223 0.65 -11.67 -4.18
N ARG A 224 1.71 -10.85 -4.11
CA ARG A 224 1.59 -9.45 -3.67
C ARG A 224 1.10 -8.49 -4.76
N TRP A 225 0.77 -8.99 -5.95
CA TRP A 225 0.20 -8.19 -7.05
C TRP A 225 -1.25 -7.79 -6.81
N ASN A 226 -1.89 -8.40 -5.82
CA ASN A 226 -3.24 -8.06 -5.42
C ASN A 226 -3.41 -6.59 -4.95
N GLY A 227 -2.39 -5.99 -4.31
CA GLY A 227 -2.41 -4.57 -3.93
C GLY A 227 -2.49 -3.65 -5.15
N PRO A 228 -1.48 -3.67 -6.06
CA PRO A 228 -1.53 -2.91 -7.31
C PRO A 228 -2.78 -3.15 -8.15
N ALA A 229 -3.17 -4.42 -8.31
CA ALA A 229 -4.36 -4.77 -9.07
C ALA A 229 -5.61 -4.13 -8.45
N ALA A 230 -5.74 -4.15 -7.12
CA ALA A 230 -6.87 -3.54 -6.44
C ALA A 230 -6.89 -2.02 -6.58
N MET A 231 -5.73 -1.34 -6.55
CA MET A 231 -5.70 0.11 -6.80
C MET A 231 -6.21 0.46 -8.19
N LEU A 232 -5.88 -0.37 -9.18
CA LEU A 232 -6.33 -0.17 -10.55
C LEU A 232 -7.82 -0.47 -10.71
N THR A 233 -8.28 -1.64 -10.25
CA THR A 233 -9.67 -2.08 -10.43
C THR A 233 -10.65 -1.26 -9.59
N THR A 234 -10.31 -0.94 -8.35
CA THR A 234 -11.15 -0.12 -7.47
C THR A 234 -11.24 1.31 -7.98
N GLY A 235 -10.13 1.91 -8.41
CA GLY A 235 -10.15 3.24 -9.02
C GLY A 235 -11.02 3.27 -10.28
N PHE A 236 -10.93 2.25 -11.13
CA PHE A 236 -11.78 2.13 -12.31
C PHE A 236 -13.26 1.99 -11.96
N VAL A 237 -13.61 1.18 -10.95
CA VAL A 237 -15.01 1.05 -10.48
C VAL A 237 -15.53 2.36 -9.91
N MET A 238 -14.72 3.07 -9.11
CA MET A 238 -15.11 4.39 -8.59
C MET A 238 -15.32 5.41 -9.70
N TRP A 239 -14.56 5.33 -10.78
CA TRP A 239 -14.74 6.21 -11.95
C TRP A 239 -16.01 5.92 -12.76
N LEU A 240 -16.51 4.68 -12.73
CA LEU A 240 -17.76 4.31 -13.40
C LEU A 240 -19.03 4.65 -12.61
N LEU A 241 -18.92 4.82 -11.29
CA LEU A 241 -20.03 5.09 -10.37
C LEU A 241 -20.27 6.59 -10.19
#